data_AF-A0A7G6ADA7-F1
#
_entry.id   AF-A0A7G6ADA7-F1
#
_cell.length_a   1.000
_cell.length_b   1.000
_cell.length_c   1.000
_cell.angle_alpha   90.00
_cell.angle_beta   90.00
_cell.angle_gamma   90.00
#
_symmetry.space_group_name_H-M   'P 1'
#
loop_
_entity.id
_entity.type
_entity.pdbx_description
1 polymer ?
#
loop_
_entity_poly.entity_id
_entity_poly.type
_entity_poly.pdbx_seq_one_letter_code
_entity_poly.pdbx_strand_id
1 'polypeptide(L)'
;MQRRPFLLAAVAAASFITACASTAGEPTVDVKHSIDIATPPGKVLVNLTITNQGKATVWIPREIALEKELTGRRFDVRDFGNRPIDYTGKMVKRAALTAADYEPLAPGKVLKNTIDITRTYAFQSGRHSYNIGYAGPVLVDPKRLDALTEFPAKPVSFVHTGQ
;
A
#
# COMPACT_ATOMS: atom_id res chain seq x y z
N MET A 1 31.64 81.24 -10.50
CA MET A 1 30.25 81.48 -10.97
C MET A 1 29.77 80.18 -11.61
N GLN A 2 28.80 79.48 -10.99
CA GLN A 2 27.46 79.16 -11.58
C GLN A 2 27.52 78.32 -12.88
N ARG A 3 26.86 77.17 -13.10
CA ARG A 3 25.76 76.41 -12.49
C ARG A 3 25.78 74.98 -13.10
N ARG A 4 25.36 73.96 -12.34
CA ARG A 4 24.93 72.59 -12.77
C ARG A 4 23.64 72.66 -13.64
N PRO A 5 22.91 71.58 -14.05
CA PRO A 5 23.10 70.11 -14.28
C PRO A 5 22.42 69.57 -15.59
N PHE A 6 22.12 68.25 -15.67
CA PHE A 6 21.29 67.43 -16.64
C PHE A 6 22.10 66.78 -17.78
N LEU A 7 22.04 65.48 -18.16
CA LEU A 7 21.13 64.31 -18.01
C LEU A 7 21.96 63.03 -18.35
N LEU A 8 22.08 61.96 -17.56
CA LEU A 8 21.20 60.76 -17.42
C LEU A 8 20.44 60.39 -18.72
N ALA A 9 20.39 59.18 -19.26
CA ALA A 9 20.82 57.84 -18.86
C ALA A 9 20.79 56.96 -20.14
N ALA A 10 21.76 56.07 -20.34
CA ALA A 10 21.75 55.11 -21.44
C ALA A 10 21.07 53.80 -20.98
N VAL A 11 19.99 53.45 -21.68
CA VAL A 11 19.22 52.21 -21.57
C VAL A 11 20.08 51.04 -22.09
N ALA A 12 20.27 49.99 -21.28
CA ALA A 12 20.80 48.72 -21.72
C ALA A 12 19.81 47.59 -21.39
N ALA A 13 19.54 46.78 -22.40
CA ALA A 13 18.39 45.89 -22.51
C ALA A 13 18.53 44.58 -21.72
N ALA A 14 17.38 44.19 -21.16
CA ALA A 14 16.83 42.85 -20.95
C ALA A 14 17.70 41.63 -21.28
N SER A 15 17.90 40.77 -20.27
CA SER A 15 17.99 39.31 -20.42
C SER A 15 17.72 38.65 -19.05
N PHE A 16 16.47 38.69 -18.58
CA PHE A 16 16.00 37.78 -17.53
C PHE A 16 15.61 36.47 -18.21
N ILE A 17 16.56 35.52 -18.28
CA ILE A 17 16.22 34.14 -18.58
C ILE A 17 15.69 33.56 -17.27
N THR A 18 14.37 33.54 -17.14
CA THR A 18 13.64 32.78 -16.13
C THR A 18 13.97 31.30 -16.31
N ALA A 19 14.88 30.79 -15.49
CA ALA A 19 15.00 29.36 -15.26
C ALA A 19 13.75 28.92 -14.49
N CYS A 20 12.79 28.33 -15.19
CA CYS A 20 11.77 27.51 -14.56
C CYS A 20 12.49 26.32 -13.91
N ALA A 21 12.87 26.47 -12.64
CA ALA A 21 13.15 25.35 -11.78
C ALA A 21 11.83 24.59 -11.63
N SER A 22 11.62 23.59 -12.48
CA SER A 22 10.71 22.51 -12.17
C SER A 22 11.27 21.84 -10.91
N THR A 23 10.81 22.29 -9.75
CA THR A 23 10.67 21.40 -8.60
C THR A 23 9.77 20.27 -9.10
N ALA A 24 10.39 19.24 -9.67
CA ALA A 24 9.78 17.93 -9.77
C ALA A 24 9.52 17.56 -8.31
N GLY A 25 8.33 17.92 -7.82
CA GLY A 25 7.88 17.56 -6.49
C GLY A 25 8.11 16.07 -6.34
N GLU A 26 8.73 15.68 -5.23
CA GLU A 26 9.04 14.29 -4.96
C GLU A 26 7.83 13.42 -5.32
N PRO A 27 8.04 12.26 -5.98
CA PRO A 27 6.96 11.33 -6.29
C PRO A 27 6.17 11.08 -5.02
N THR A 28 4.97 11.68 -4.96
CA THR A 28 4.14 11.63 -3.76
C THR A 28 3.49 10.26 -3.75
N VAL A 29 3.92 9.43 -2.81
CA VAL A 29 3.37 8.10 -2.60
C VAL A 29 2.28 8.22 -1.55
N ASP A 30 1.06 7.87 -1.95
CA ASP A 30 -0.08 7.80 -1.04
C ASP A 30 -0.92 6.59 -1.48
N VAL A 31 -1.02 5.59 -0.60
CA VAL A 31 -1.74 4.36 -0.89
C VAL A 31 -2.72 4.10 0.24
N LYS A 32 -3.99 3.94 -0.14
CA LYS A 32 -5.05 3.58 0.80
C LYS A 32 -5.36 2.10 0.68
N HIS A 33 -5.15 1.37 1.76
CA HIS A 33 -5.63 0.00 1.93
C HIS A 33 -6.93 -0.02 2.72
N SER A 34 -7.88 -0.81 2.25
CA SER A 34 -9.11 -1.17 2.96
C SER A 34 -9.28 -2.67 2.91
N ILE A 35 -9.64 -3.26 4.04
CA ILE A 35 -10.04 -4.66 4.14
C ILE A 35 -11.50 -4.72 4.57
N ASP A 36 -12.23 -5.69 4.03
CA ASP A 36 -13.58 -6.03 4.42
C ASP A 36 -13.69 -7.55 4.51
N ILE A 37 -14.45 -8.07 5.47
CA ILE A 37 -14.53 -9.52 5.71
C ILE A 37 -15.91 -10.02 5.37
N ALA A 38 -15.97 -11.00 4.46
CA ALA A 38 -17.19 -11.75 4.19
C ALA A 38 -17.09 -13.13 4.86
N THR A 39 -18.11 -13.49 5.63
CA THR A 39 -18.18 -14.78 6.33
C THR A 39 -19.37 -15.62 5.83
N PRO A 40 -19.35 -16.10 4.57
CA PRO A 40 -20.32 -17.10 4.15
C PRO A 40 -20.18 -18.38 4.98
N PRO A 41 -21.19 -19.28 4.98
CA PRO A 41 -21.17 -20.49 5.80
C PRO A 41 -19.86 -21.28 5.65
N GLY A 42 -19.16 -21.47 6.76
CA GLY A 42 -17.90 -22.21 6.82
C GLY A 42 -16.71 -21.56 6.12
N LYS A 43 -16.77 -20.27 5.78
CA LYS A 43 -15.67 -19.55 5.11
C LYS A 43 -15.37 -18.20 5.75
N VAL A 44 -14.14 -17.75 5.55
CA VAL A 44 -13.66 -16.39 5.87
C VAL A 44 -12.93 -15.85 4.65
N LEU A 45 -13.54 -14.88 3.98
CA LEU A 45 -13.01 -14.25 2.79
C LEU A 45 -12.59 -12.82 3.11
N VAL A 46 -11.33 -12.49 2.85
CA VAL A 46 -10.80 -11.13 2.99
C VAL A 46 -10.91 -10.43 1.64
N ASN A 47 -11.77 -9.43 1.56
CA ASN A 47 -11.86 -8.54 0.41
C ASN A 47 -10.90 -7.38 0.64
N LEU A 48 -9.87 -7.28 -0.19
CA LEU A 48 -8.90 -6.22 -0.15
C LEU A 48 -9.18 -5.21 -1.26
N THR A 49 -9.16 -3.93 -0.91
CA THR A 49 -9.17 -2.82 -1.85
C THR A 49 -7.92 -1.97 -1.62
N ILE A 50 -7.14 -1.78 -2.67
CA ILE A 50 -5.92 -0.96 -2.67
C ILE A 50 -6.11 0.17 -3.67
N THR A 51 -5.99 1.40 -3.21
CA THR A 51 -6.10 2.58 -4.08
C THR A 51 -4.79 3.35 -4.03
N ASN A 52 -4.16 3.53 -5.19
CA ASN A 52 -3.04 4.45 -5.31
C ASN A 52 -3.59 5.89 -5.46
N GLN A 53 -3.54 6.66 -4.37
CA GLN A 53 -3.96 8.06 -4.31
C GLN A 53 -2.80 9.02 -4.62
N GLY A 54 -1.59 8.49 -4.73
CA GLY A 54 -0.37 9.23 -5.04
C GLY A 54 -0.23 9.58 -6.52
N LYS A 55 0.94 10.12 -6.85
CA LYS A 55 1.34 10.55 -8.20
C LYS A 55 2.36 9.63 -8.85
N ALA A 56 2.88 8.66 -8.09
CA ALA A 56 3.86 7.67 -8.57
C ALA A 56 3.21 6.29 -8.72
N THR A 57 3.67 5.52 -9.70
CA THR A 57 3.35 4.08 -9.74
C THR A 57 3.93 3.42 -8.50
N VAL A 58 3.16 2.53 -7.89
CA VAL A 58 3.60 1.72 -6.76
C VAL A 58 3.51 0.24 -7.13
N TRP A 59 4.19 -0.61 -6.37
CA TRP A 59 4.31 -2.03 -6.66
C TRP A 59 3.76 -2.84 -5.47
N ILE A 60 2.68 -3.56 -5.71
CA ILE A 60 1.97 -4.35 -4.69
C ILE A 60 2.48 -5.80 -4.75
N PRO A 61 2.78 -6.47 -3.62
CA PRO A 61 3.15 -7.88 -3.63
C PRO A 61 2.12 -8.72 -4.40
N ARG A 62 2.58 -9.51 -5.38
CA ARG A 62 1.71 -10.27 -6.29
C ARG A 62 0.78 -11.24 -5.57
N GLU A 63 1.26 -11.84 -4.48
CA GLU A 63 0.48 -12.70 -3.59
C GLU A 63 -0.81 -12.02 -3.11
N ILE A 64 -0.73 -10.73 -2.79
CA ILE A 64 -1.87 -9.94 -2.34
C ILE A 64 -2.68 -9.38 -3.53
N ALA A 65 -2.01 -9.06 -4.62
CA ALA A 65 -2.62 -8.46 -5.80
C ALA A 65 -3.48 -9.43 -6.61
N LEU A 66 -3.02 -10.67 -6.81
CA LEU A 66 -3.56 -11.60 -7.81
C LEU A 66 -3.87 -13.01 -7.26
N GLU A 67 -3.21 -13.46 -6.19
CA GLU A 67 -3.40 -14.81 -5.68
C GLU A 67 -4.65 -14.89 -4.79
N LYS A 68 -5.29 -16.06 -4.76
CA LYS A 68 -6.50 -16.32 -3.97
C LYS A 68 -6.21 -16.97 -2.62
N GLU A 69 -4.97 -17.41 -2.42
CA GLU A 69 -4.51 -18.12 -1.22
C GLU A 69 -3.23 -17.46 -0.72
N LEU A 70 -3.03 -17.50 0.60
CA LEU A 70 -1.78 -17.05 1.20
C LEU A 70 -0.72 -18.15 1.17
N THR A 71 0.51 -17.72 0.96
CA THR A 71 1.75 -18.51 1.04
C THR A 71 2.65 -18.08 2.20
N GLY A 72 2.17 -17.12 3.01
CA GLY A 72 2.78 -16.66 4.24
C GLY A 72 1.81 -15.83 5.08
N ARG A 73 2.23 -15.50 6.31
CA ARG A 73 1.42 -14.71 7.24
C ARG A 73 1.37 -13.23 6.80
N ARG A 74 0.27 -12.83 6.17
CA ARG A 74 0.04 -11.45 5.69
C ARG A 74 -0.90 -10.62 6.55
N PHE A 75 -1.78 -11.29 7.30
CA PHE A 75 -2.71 -10.64 8.21
C PHE A 75 -2.32 -10.93 9.66
N ASP A 76 -2.54 -9.94 10.53
CA ASP A 76 -2.54 -10.14 11.98
C ASP A 76 -3.98 -10.46 12.38
N VAL A 77 -4.26 -11.72 12.72
CA VAL A 77 -5.59 -12.16 13.12
C VAL A 77 -5.57 -12.49 14.61
N ARG A 78 -6.53 -11.95 15.34
CA ARG A 78 -6.63 -12.05 16.79
C ARG A 78 -8.03 -12.44 17.21
N ASP A 79 -8.14 -13.17 18.32
CA ASP A 79 -9.42 -13.46 18.95
C ASP A 79 -9.98 -12.26 19.73
N PHE A 80 -11.16 -12.42 20.33
CA PHE A 80 -11.80 -11.39 21.16
C PHE A 80 -10.93 -10.96 22.36
N GLY A 81 -10.07 -11.84 22.88
CA GLY A 81 -9.13 -11.54 23.95
C GLY A 81 -7.85 -10.84 23.46
N ASN A 82 -7.81 -10.40 22.20
CA ASN A 82 -6.64 -9.81 21.54
C ASN A 82 -5.43 -10.77 21.45
N ARG A 83 -5.67 -12.09 21.55
CA ARG A 83 -4.63 -13.12 21.41
C ARG A 83 -4.46 -13.45 19.92
N PRO A 84 -3.24 -13.43 19.38
CA PRO A 84 -2.98 -13.87 18.01
C PRO A 84 -3.44 -15.31 17.81
N ILE A 85 -4.14 -15.58 16.70
CA ILE A 85 -4.43 -16.95 16.28
C ILE A 85 -3.34 -17.47 15.35
N ASP A 86 -3.05 -18.75 15.43
CA ASP A 86 -1.95 -19.36 14.68
C ASP A 86 -2.19 -19.35 13.17
N TYR A 87 -1.13 -19.13 12.42
CA TYR A 87 -1.12 -19.33 10.97
C TYR A 87 -0.87 -20.81 10.68
N THR A 88 -1.82 -21.45 10.02
CA THR A 88 -1.80 -22.88 9.64
C THR A 88 -1.67 -23.09 8.14
N GLY A 89 -1.66 -22.01 7.36
CA GLY A 89 -1.52 -22.06 5.91
C GLY A 89 -0.15 -22.55 5.44
N LYS A 90 -0.03 -22.74 4.13
CA LYS A 90 1.25 -23.09 3.50
C LYS A 90 2.27 -21.96 3.75
N MET A 91 3.50 -22.33 4.08
CA MET A 91 4.61 -21.40 4.22
C MET A 91 5.65 -21.74 3.16
N VAL A 92 5.79 -20.85 2.17
CA VAL A 92 6.67 -21.08 1.02
C VAL A 92 7.97 -20.29 1.22
N LYS A 93 9.11 -20.99 1.24
CA LYS A 93 10.42 -20.35 1.19
C LYS A 93 10.63 -19.75 -0.20
N ARG A 94 10.66 -18.43 -0.28
CA ARG A 94 10.85 -17.71 -1.54
C ARG A 94 12.33 -17.61 -1.88
N ALA A 95 12.63 -17.64 -3.18
CA ALA A 95 13.91 -17.18 -3.70
C ALA A 95 14.07 -15.67 -3.45
N ALA A 96 15.22 -15.10 -3.82
CA ALA A 96 15.39 -13.65 -3.78
C ALA A 96 14.23 -12.97 -4.54
N LEU A 97 13.61 -11.97 -3.90
CA LEU A 97 12.52 -11.23 -4.51
C LEU A 97 13.03 -10.59 -5.81
N THR A 98 12.17 -10.57 -6.81
CA THR A 98 12.41 -9.95 -8.11
C THR A 98 11.29 -8.96 -8.41
N ALA A 99 11.48 -8.08 -9.40
CA ALA A 99 10.42 -7.19 -9.85
C ALA A 99 9.15 -7.95 -10.32
N ALA A 100 9.29 -9.23 -10.73
CA ALA A 100 8.18 -10.07 -11.13
C ALA A 100 7.31 -10.53 -9.94
N ASP A 101 7.76 -10.37 -8.70
CA ASP A 101 6.97 -10.69 -7.50
C ASP A 101 6.02 -9.56 -7.10
N TYR A 102 5.97 -8.50 -7.90
CA TYR A 102 5.12 -7.33 -7.66
C TYR A 102 4.23 -7.03 -8.86
N GLU A 103 3.06 -6.48 -8.55
CA GLU A 103 2.09 -5.98 -9.50
C GLU A 103 2.10 -4.45 -9.51
N PRO A 104 2.35 -3.80 -10.65
CA PRO A 104 2.35 -2.34 -10.73
C PRO A 104 0.92 -1.79 -10.60
N LEU A 105 0.74 -0.81 -9.72
CA LEU A 105 -0.49 -0.05 -9.54
C LEU A 105 -0.23 1.42 -9.89
N ALA A 106 -0.71 1.84 -11.05
CA ALA A 106 -0.55 3.20 -11.54
C ALA A 106 -1.32 4.23 -10.67
N PRO A 107 -0.93 5.52 -10.70
CA PRO A 107 -1.65 6.60 -10.02
C PRO A 107 -3.15 6.62 -10.32
N GLY A 108 -3.97 6.83 -9.29
CA GLY A 108 -5.42 6.89 -9.39
C GLY A 108 -6.11 5.55 -9.69
N LYS A 109 -5.36 4.44 -9.78
CA LYS A 109 -5.93 3.11 -10.01
C LYS A 109 -6.28 2.42 -8.70
N VAL A 110 -7.23 1.50 -8.83
CA VAL A 110 -7.72 0.66 -7.74
C VAL A 110 -7.49 -0.80 -8.11
N LEU A 111 -6.90 -1.53 -7.18
CA LEU A 111 -6.78 -2.98 -7.22
C LEU A 111 -7.75 -3.58 -6.20
N LYS A 112 -8.43 -4.66 -6.60
CA LYS A 112 -9.31 -5.43 -5.73
C LYS A 112 -8.96 -6.90 -5.81
N ASN A 113 -8.90 -7.55 -4.66
CA ASN A 113 -8.69 -8.99 -4.59
C ASN A 113 -9.49 -9.60 -3.43
N THR A 114 -9.81 -10.88 -3.53
CA THR A 114 -10.48 -11.64 -2.47
C THR A 114 -9.64 -12.87 -2.14
N ILE A 115 -9.24 -12.99 -0.88
CA ILE A 115 -8.37 -14.07 -0.39
C ILE A 115 -9.15 -14.94 0.59
N ASP A 116 -9.15 -16.25 0.36
CA ASP A 116 -9.74 -17.21 1.29
C ASP A 116 -8.73 -17.53 2.40
N ILE A 117 -9.07 -17.19 3.64
CA ILE A 117 -8.23 -17.45 4.82
C ILE A 117 -8.77 -18.55 5.72
N THR A 118 -9.87 -19.20 5.32
CA THR A 118 -10.62 -20.19 6.11
C THR A 118 -9.74 -21.27 6.72
N ARG A 119 -8.78 -21.78 5.93
CA ARG A 119 -7.87 -22.86 6.34
C ARG A 119 -6.44 -22.37 6.60
N THR A 120 -6.26 -21.06 6.56
CA THR A 120 -4.94 -20.43 6.65
C THR A 120 -4.63 -19.97 8.07
N TYR A 121 -5.67 -19.80 8.90
CA TYR A 121 -5.55 -19.52 10.32
C TYR A 121 -6.32 -20.54 11.15
N ALA A 122 -5.88 -20.75 12.37
CA ALA A 122 -6.50 -21.66 13.34
C ALA A 122 -7.78 -21.06 13.95
N PHE A 123 -8.81 -20.88 13.12
CA PHE A 123 -10.13 -20.50 13.62
C PHE A 123 -10.68 -21.59 14.54
N GLN A 124 -11.26 -21.17 15.67
CA GLN A 124 -11.78 -22.08 16.67
C GLN A 124 -13.14 -22.63 16.23
N SER A 125 -13.41 -23.90 16.56
CA SER A 125 -14.70 -24.53 16.34
C SER A 125 -15.81 -23.77 17.08
N GLY A 126 -16.98 -23.62 16.45
CA GLY A 126 -18.09 -22.85 17.00
C GLY A 126 -18.00 -21.36 16.66
N ARG A 127 -18.91 -20.56 17.22
CA ARG A 127 -19.09 -19.16 16.86
C ARG A 127 -18.21 -18.24 17.71
N HIS A 128 -17.26 -17.54 17.07
CA HIS A 128 -16.28 -16.68 17.74
C HIS A 128 -16.12 -15.33 17.03
N SER A 129 -15.72 -14.33 17.80
CA SER A 129 -15.39 -12.98 17.30
C SER A 129 -13.89 -12.83 17.14
N TYR A 130 -13.47 -12.20 16.03
CA TYR A 130 -12.09 -11.98 15.66
C TYR A 130 -11.85 -10.54 15.23
N ASN A 131 -10.60 -10.11 15.31
CA ASN A 131 -10.09 -8.90 14.71
C ASN A 131 -9.00 -9.24 13.70
N ILE A 132 -8.97 -8.55 12.56
CA ILE A 132 -7.97 -8.72 11.53
C ILE A 132 -7.36 -7.38 11.15
N GLY A 133 -6.03 -7.32 11.16
CA GLY A 133 -5.22 -6.19 10.71
C GLY A 133 -4.40 -6.53 9.47
N TYR A 134 -4.06 -5.50 8.70
CA TYR A 134 -3.21 -5.61 7.52
C TYR A 134 -2.23 -4.44 7.46
N ALA A 135 -0.93 -4.73 7.40
CA ALA A 135 0.12 -3.72 7.39
C ALA A 135 0.26 -2.99 6.03
N GLY A 136 -0.22 -3.60 4.93
CA GLY A 136 -0.19 -2.96 3.62
C GLY A 136 1.21 -2.62 3.10
N PRO A 137 2.14 -3.59 3.00
CA PRO A 137 3.47 -3.32 2.46
C PRO A 137 3.38 -3.01 0.95
N VAL A 138 4.01 -1.90 0.57
CA VAL A 138 4.08 -1.40 -0.81
C VAL A 138 5.53 -1.13 -1.16
N LEU A 139 5.90 -1.48 -2.37
CA LEU A 139 7.19 -1.14 -2.92
C LEU A 139 7.08 0.14 -3.75
N VAL A 140 7.93 1.13 -3.48
CA VAL A 140 7.95 2.43 -4.16
C VAL A 140 8.97 2.47 -5.29
N ASP A 141 10.04 1.66 -5.20
CA ASP A 141 11.07 1.58 -6.22
C ASP A 141 11.40 0.11 -6.50
N PRO A 142 11.14 -0.41 -7.73
CA PRO A 142 11.44 -1.79 -8.10
C PRO A 142 12.94 -2.13 -8.10
N LYS A 143 13.83 -1.14 -7.98
CA LYS A 143 15.28 -1.37 -7.81
C LYS A 143 15.66 -1.61 -6.35
N ARG A 144 14.79 -1.26 -5.40
CA ARG A 144 15.02 -1.38 -3.96
C ARG A 144 14.00 -2.33 -3.32
N LEU A 145 14.08 -3.60 -3.70
CA LEU A 145 13.11 -4.64 -3.32
C LEU A 145 13.01 -4.89 -1.80
N ASP A 146 14.00 -4.42 -1.03
CA ASP A 146 14.08 -4.45 0.43
C ASP A 146 13.43 -3.24 1.12
N ALA A 147 13.15 -2.16 0.39
CA ALA A 147 12.63 -0.90 0.91
C ALA A 147 11.10 -0.82 0.82
N LEU A 148 10.41 -1.71 1.54
CA LEU A 148 8.94 -1.67 1.65
C LEU A 148 8.49 -0.51 2.54
N THR A 149 7.45 0.19 2.10
CA THR A 149 6.74 1.21 2.89
C THR A 149 5.37 0.65 3.25
N GLU A 150 4.99 0.76 4.52
CA GLU A 150 3.72 0.23 5.02
C GLU A 150 2.62 1.28 5.02
N PHE A 151 1.45 0.90 4.53
CA PHE A 151 0.24 1.70 4.52
C PHE A 151 -0.89 0.89 5.19
N PRO A 152 -0.97 0.87 6.52
CA PRO A 152 -1.86 -0.06 7.22
C PRO A 152 -3.34 0.20 6.92
N ALA A 153 -4.09 -0.88 6.74
CA ALA A 153 -5.55 -0.80 6.68
C ALA A 153 -6.13 -0.67 8.09
N LYS A 154 -7.31 -0.04 8.19
CA LYS A 154 -8.08 -0.07 9.45
C LYS A 154 -8.41 -1.53 9.81
N PRO A 155 -8.12 -1.99 11.04
CA PRO A 155 -8.50 -3.32 11.45
C PRO A 155 -10.01 -3.53 11.43
N VAL A 156 -10.44 -4.73 11.08
CA VAL A 156 -11.86 -5.11 10.98
C VAL A 156 -12.18 -6.20 11.96
N SER A 157 -13.33 -6.09 12.63
CA SER A 157 -13.86 -7.14 13.48
C SER A 157 -14.91 -7.94 12.72
N PHE A 158 -14.93 -9.25 12.91
CA PHE A 158 -15.88 -10.15 12.26
C PHE A 158 -16.23 -11.34 13.16
N VAL A 159 -17.32 -12.02 12.83
CA VAL A 159 -17.76 -13.24 13.51
C VAL A 159 -17.71 -14.40 12.52
N HIS A 160 -17.09 -15.49 12.91
CA HIS A 160 -17.01 -16.72 12.12
C HIS A 160 -17.43 -17.92 12.96
N THR A 161 -18.04 -18.91 12.29
CA THR A 161 -18.36 -20.20 12.90
C THR A 161 -17.44 -21.24 12.31
N GLY A 162 -16.37 -21.57 13.06
CA GLY A 162 -15.41 -22.60 12.67
C GLY A 162 -16.04 -23.99 12.73
N GLN A 163 -15.55 -24.89 11.88
CA GLN A 163 -15.92 -26.30 11.85
C GLN A 163 -14.94 -27.13 12.69
#